data_AF-A0A0R1N403-F1
#
_entry.id   AF-A0A0R1N403-F1
#
_cell.length_a   1.000
_cell.length_b   1.000
_cell.length_c   1.000
_cell.angle_alpha   90.00
_cell.angle_beta   90.00
_cell.angle_gamma   90.00
#
_symmetry.space_group_name_H-M   'P 1'
#
loop_
_entity.id
_entity.type
_entity.pdbx_description
1 polymer ?
#
loop_
_entity_poly.entity_id
_entity_poly.type
_entity_poly.pdbx_seq_one_letter_code
_entity_poly.pdbx_strand_id
1 'polypeptide(L)'
;MTYQSLKIADNHVVVEQFTKKRDGELAMKEINISDEVDQEIVRLGRKKSEVAAAIGITPQNLSNIFKRKSIPVRWLVAIANELGDQDFTYHVSDYLLHTQLDYQSQASPEPLNTLIDVEKEQADREAMEADAKRVMRKSPELWTPEEVNEMQWYYKELTEETGSELRHRSTIYSALEHVSGVVI
;
A
#
# COMPACT_ATOMS: atom_id res chain seq x y z
N MET A 1 -13.03 -8.48 11.15
CA MET A 1 -12.98 -7.03 11.44
C MET A 1 -11.53 -6.70 11.75
N THR A 2 -10.92 -5.87 10.91
CA THR A 2 -9.48 -5.53 10.97
C THR A 2 -9.36 -4.15 11.58
N TYR A 3 -8.39 -3.95 12.46
CA TYR A 3 -8.15 -2.67 13.13
C TYR A 3 -6.71 -2.23 12.89
N GLN A 4 -6.51 -0.92 12.75
CA GLN A 4 -5.20 -0.29 12.70
C GLN A 4 -5.08 0.67 13.89
N SER A 5 -3.92 0.66 14.55
CA SER A 5 -3.60 1.62 15.59
C SER A 5 -2.24 2.23 15.33
N LEU A 6 -2.16 3.56 15.41
CA LEU A 6 -0.91 4.30 15.29
C LEU A 6 -0.33 4.50 16.68
N LYS A 7 0.88 4.00 16.92
CA LYS A 7 1.68 4.38 18.08
C LYS A 7 2.89 5.17 17.60
N ILE A 8 3.11 6.30 18.26
CA ILE A 8 4.29 7.14 18.05
C ILE A 8 5.26 6.83 19.19
N ALA A 9 6.41 6.26 18.86
CA ALA A 9 7.54 6.10 19.77
C ALA A 9 8.84 6.42 19.00
N ASP A 10 9.71 7.23 19.61
CA ASP A 10 11.10 7.49 19.18
C ASP A 10 11.29 7.76 17.68
N ASN A 11 10.60 8.77 17.14
CA ASN A 11 10.77 9.28 15.78
C ASN A 11 10.56 8.26 14.63
N HIS A 12 9.91 7.12 14.91
CA HIS A 12 9.47 6.18 13.89
C HIS A 12 7.96 5.96 13.98
N VAL A 13 7.27 6.07 12.83
CA VAL A 13 5.86 5.68 12.72
C VAL A 13 5.84 4.18 12.48
N VAL A 14 5.35 3.43 13.47
CA VAL A 14 5.14 1.98 13.35
C VAL A 14 3.66 1.74 13.12
N VAL A 15 3.31 1.22 11.95
CA VAL A 15 1.94 0.82 11.60
C VAL A 15 1.77 -0.66 11.93
N GLU A 16 1.02 -0.98 12.98
CA GLU A 16 0.71 -2.35 13.36
C GLU A 16 -0.70 -2.71 12.86
N GLN A 17 -0.79 -3.74 12.02
CA GLN A 17 -2.06 -4.30 11.55
C GLN A 17 -2.47 -5.52 12.37
N PHE A 18 -3.74 -5.52 12.78
CA PHE A 18 -4.27 -6.48 13.72
C PHE A 18 -5.53 -7.16 13.18
N THR A 19 -5.47 -8.49 13.04
CA THR A 19 -6.66 -9.31 12.72
C THR A 19 -7.19 -10.01 13.97
N LYS A 20 -8.45 -9.72 14.33
CA LYS A 20 -9.10 -10.28 15.53
C LYS A 20 -9.33 -11.78 15.36
N LYS A 21 -8.61 -12.62 16.13
CA LYS A 21 -9.00 -14.03 16.32
C LYS A 21 -10.26 -14.10 17.20
N ARG A 22 -10.98 -15.22 17.16
CA ARG A 22 -12.21 -15.47 17.97
C ARG A 22 -11.98 -15.24 19.49
N ASP A 23 -10.72 -15.22 19.90
CA ASP A 23 -10.29 -15.21 21.29
C ASP A 23 -9.69 -13.85 21.71
N GLY A 24 -9.70 -12.84 20.81
CA GLY A 24 -9.27 -11.47 21.12
C GLY A 24 -7.78 -11.16 20.86
N GLU A 25 -6.97 -12.15 20.49
CA GLU A 25 -5.58 -11.92 20.04
C GLU A 25 -5.50 -11.43 18.58
N LEU A 26 -4.53 -10.56 18.32
CA LEU A 26 -4.31 -9.92 17.03
C LEU A 26 -3.10 -10.53 16.31
N ALA A 27 -3.25 -10.94 15.04
CA ALA A 27 -2.17 -11.58 14.27
C ALA A 27 -1.77 -10.78 13.01
N MET A 28 -0.47 -10.66 12.78
CA MET A 28 0.17 -10.11 11.56
C MET A 28 0.15 -11.18 10.46
N LYS A 29 -0.37 -10.87 9.26
CA LYS A 29 -0.28 -11.77 8.10
C LYS A 29 1.06 -11.53 7.41
N GLU A 30 2.08 -12.26 7.84
CA GLU A 30 3.41 -12.28 7.21
C GLU A 30 3.25 -12.85 5.79
N ILE A 31 3.45 -12.02 4.75
CA ILE A 31 3.45 -12.49 3.36
C ILE A 31 4.68 -13.38 3.19
N ASN A 32 4.46 -14.68 3.02
CA ASN A 32 5.51 -15.62 2.71
C ASN A 32 5.80 -15.56 1.21
N ILE A 33 6.74 -14.69 0.81
CA ILE A 33 7.14 -14.51 -0.59
C ILE A 33 7.52 -15.83 -1.29
N SER A 34 8.00 -16.82 -0.53
CA SER A 34 8.30 -18.14 -1.06
C SER A 34 7.06 -18.89 -1.54
N ASP A 35 5.93 -18.73 -0.86
CA ASP A 35 4.66 -19.35 -1.25
C ASP A 35 4.05 -18.63 -2.46
N GLU A 36 4.19 -17.30 -2.55
CA GLU A 36 3.75 -16.52 -3.72
C GLU A 36 4.51 -16.91 -4.98
N VAL A 37 5.84 -17.00 -4.89
CA VAL A 37 6.68 -17.43 -6.02
C VAL A 37 6.33 -18.87 -6.44
N ASP A 38 6.00 -19.76 -5.50
CA ASP A 38 5.60 -21.13 -5.82
C ASP A 38 4.24 -21.19 -6.55
N GLN A 39 3.25 -20.46 -6.02
CA GLN A 39 1.93 -20.34 -6.62
C GLN A 39 2.00 -19.76 -8.02
N GLU A 40 2.85 -18.76 -8.23
CA GLU A 40 2.99 -18.10 -9.52
C GLU A 40 3.58 -19.03 -10.59
N ILE A 41 4.61 -19.82 -10.24
CA ILE A 41 5.18 -20.83 -11.14
C ILE A 41 4.11 -21.85 -11.56
N VAL A 42 3.27 -22.28 -10.61
CA VAL A 42 2.16 -23.21 -10.88
C VAL A 42 1.09 -22.53 -11.74
N ARG A 43 0.74 -21.27 -11.47
CA ARG A 43 -0.25 -20.48 -12.22
C ARG A 43 0.13 -20.35 -13.69
N LEU A 44 1.40 -20.09 -13.97
CA LEU A 44 1.96 -20.00 -15.32
C LEU A 44 2.20 -21.35 -15.99
N GLY A 45 1.88 -22.47 -15.32
CA GLY A 45 2.05 -23.82 -15.84
C GLY A 45 3.51 -24.23 -16.04
N ARG A 46 4.46 -23.52 -15.43
CA ARG A 46 5.90 -23.75 -15.57
C ARG A 46 6.37 -24.78 -14.55
N LYS A 47 7.43 -25.51 -14.87
CA LYS A 47 8.09 -26.37 -13.88
C LYS A 47 9.20 -25.59 -13.18
N LYS A 48 9.33 -25.78 -11.85
CA LYS A 48 10.46 -25.23 -11.06
C LYS A 48 11.82 -25.57 -11.67
N SER A 49 11.97 -26.75 -12.28
CA SER A 49 13.20 -27.16 -12.96
C SER A 49 13.53 -26.30 -14.19
N GLU A 50 12.51 -25.85 -14.92
CA GLU A 50 12.67 -24.99 -16.10
C GLU A 50 13.06 -23.58 -15.68
N VAL A 51 12.39 -23.04 -14.66
CA VAL A 51 12.71 -21.73 -14.07
C VAL A 51 14.13 -21.74 -13.48
N ALA A 52 14.51 -22.80 -12.75
CA ALA A 52 15.86 -22.94 -12.21
C ALA A 52 16.93 -22.92 -13.32
N ALA A 53 16.69 -23.66 -14.41
CA ALA A 53 17.60 -23.69 -15.54
C ALA A 53 17.72 -22.32 -16.21
N ALA A 54 16.61 -21.60 -16.39
CA ALA A 54 16.59 -20.28 -17.02
C ALA A 54 17.33 -19.21 -16.22
N ILE A 55 17.21 -19.22 -14.88
CA ILE A 55 17.95 -18.30 -14.00
C ILE A 55 19.37 -18.79 -13.63
N GLY A 56 19.83 -19.89 -14.24
CA GLY A 56 21.19 -20.39 -14.10
C GLY A 56 21.51 -21.07 -12.76
N ILE A 57 20.52 -21.69 -12.10
CA ILE A 57 20.72 -22.43 -10.84
C ILE A 57 20.24 -23.88 -10.92
N THR A 58 20.71 -24.70 -9.99
CA THR A 58 20.22 -26.07 -9.89
C THR A 58 18.79 -26.10 -9.32
N PRO A 59 17.93 -27.06 -9.74
CA PRO A 59 16.60 -27.23 -9.16
C PRO A 59 16.62 -27.45 -7.64
N GLN A 60 17.68 -28.08 -7.12
CA GLN A 60 17.91 -28.26 -5.69
C GLN A 60 18.17 -26.91 -4.99
N ASN A 61 18.95 -26.03 -5.61
CA ASN A 61 19.21 -24.69 -5.08
C ASN A 61 17.94 -23.85 -5.06
N LEU A 62 17.14 -23.92 -6.12
CA LEU A 62 15.84 -23.25 -6.18
C LEU A 62 14.89 -23.78 -5.08
N SER A 63 14.80 -25.09 -4.91
CA SER A 63 13.99 -25.71 -3.84
C SER A 63 14.45 -25.32 -2.44
N ASN A 64 15.75 -25.11 -2.25
CA ASN A 64 16.31 -24.64 -0.97
C ASN A 64 16.04 -23.15 -0.73
N ILE A 65 15.88 -22.35 -1.79
CA ILE A 65 15.51 -20.93 -1.68
C ILE A 65 14.06 -20.80 -1.18
N PHE A 66 13.14 -21.61 -1.71
CA PHE A 66 11.73 -21.65 -1.26
C PHE A 66 11.53 -22.10 0.18
N LYS A 67 12.48 -22.85 0.74
CA LYS A 67 12.44 -23.30 2.15
C LYS A 67 12.95 -22.27 3.14
N ARG A 68 13.50 -21.14 2.67
CA ARG A 68 14.02 -20.07 3.53
C ARG A 68 12.90 -19.10 3.86
N LYS A 69 12.99 -18.52 5.05
CA LYS A 69 12.12 -17.39 5.47
C LYS A 69 12.35 -16.12 4.65
N SER A 70 13.51 -16.00 4.01
CA SER A 70 13.82 -14.89 3.12
C SER A 70 14.53 -15.38 1.86
N ILE A 71 14.08 -14.88 0.72
CA ILE A 71 14.69 -15.11 -0.59
C ILE A 71 15.71 -13.99 -0.83
N PRO A 72 16.97 -14.29 -1.18
CA PRO A 72 17.93 -13.25 -1.55
C PRO A 72 17.44 -12.45 -2.74
N VAL A 73 17.49 -11.12 -2.64
CA VAL A 73 16.97 -10.15 -3.64
C VAL A 73 17.34 -10.52 -5.07
N ARG A 74 18.62 -10.85 -5.32
CA ARG A 74 19.11 -11.21 -6.67
C ARG A 74 18.33 -12.37 -7.30
N TRP A 75 17.90 -13.34 -6.49
CA TRP A 75 17.17 -14.50 -6.97
C TRP A 75 15.70 -14.19 -7.16
N LEU A 76 15.11 -13.38 -6.27
CA LEU A 76 13.73 -12.95 -6.41
C LEU A 76 13.53 -12.11 -7.67
N VAL A 77 14.43 -11.16 -7.94
CA VAL A 77 14.43 -10.35 -9.17
C VAL A 77 14.65 -11.22 -10.41
N ALA A 78 15.60 -12.17 -10.36
CA ALA A 78 15.84 -13.07 -11.49
C ALA A 78 14.61 -13.95 -11.80
N ILE A 79 13.90 -14.43 -10.76
CA ILE A 79 12.67 -15.21 -10.92
C ILE A 79 11.54 -14.33 -11.47
N ALA A 80 11.34 -13.11 -10.94
CA ALA A 80 10.32 -12.19 -11.45
C ALA A 80 10.52 -11.85 -12.93
N ASN A 81 11.76 -11.52 -13.32
CA ASN A 81 12.11 -11.24 -14.71
C ASN A 81 11.91 -12.45 -15.63
N GLU A 82 12.22 -13.66 -15.16
CA GLU A 82 12.02 -14.89 -15.94
C GLU A 82 10.55 -15.26 -16.10
N LEU A 83 9.74 -15.06 -15.07
CA LEU A 83 8.31 -15.35 -15.14
C LEU A 83 7.58 -14.33 -16.01
N GLY A 84 8.09 -13.09 -16.11
CA GLY A 84 7.60 -12.06 -17.01
C GLY A 84 6.17 -11.61 -16.70
N ASP A 85 5.65 -11.99 -15.53
CA ASP A 85 4.32 -11.62 -15.07
C ASP A 85 4.36 -10.29 -14.33
N GLN A 86 3.53 -9.35 -14.80
CA GLN A 86 3.56 -7.98 -14.33
C GLN A 86 3.00 -7.87 -12.90
N ASP A 87 1.95 -8.61 -12.58
CA ASP A 87 1.32 -8.62 -11.25
C ASP A 87 2.28 -9.20 -10.21
N PHE A 88 2.93 -10.31 -10.54
CA PHE A 88 3.98 -10.90 -9.72
C PHE A 88 5.19 -9.98 -9.56
N THR A 89 5.55 -9.21 -10.58
CA THR A 89 6.64 -8.22 -10.48
C THR A 89 6.28 -7.10 -9.50
N TYR A 90 5.01 -6.70 -9.43
CA TYR A 90 4.53 -5.76 -8.41
C TYR A 90 4.58 -6.38 -7.01
N HIS A 91 4.11 -7.62 -6.83
CA HIS A 91 4.24 -8.34 -5.55
C HIS A 91 5.69 -8.41 -5.05
N VAL A 92 6.62 -8.72 -5.95
CA VAL A 92 8.06 -8.77 -5.65
C VAL A 92 8.62 -7.38 -5.31
N SER A 93 8.23 -6.35 -6.06
CA SER A 93 8.66 -4.98 -5.80
C SER A 93 8.15 -4.48 -4.46
N ASP A 94 6.89 -4.81 -4.13
CA ASP A 94 6.27 -4.45 -2.87
C ASP A 94 6.94 -5.13 -1.67
N TYR A 95 7.27 -6.41 -1.82
CA TYR A 95 8.03 -7.17 -0.84
C TYR A 95 9.44 -6.60 -0.62
N LEU A 96 10.13 -6.19 -1.68
CA LEU A 96 11.51 -5.68 -1.62
C LEU A 96 11.60 -4.25 -1.07
N LEU A 97 10.63 -3.40 -1.41
CA LEU A 97 10.61 -1.98 -1.05
C LEU A 97 9.78 -1.70 0.21
N HIS A 98 9.10 -2.72 0.74
CA HIS A 98 8.19 -2.61 1.88
C HIS A 98 7.09 -1.55 1.66
N THR A 99 6.64 -1.38 0.42
CA THR A 99 5.75 -0.28 0.03
C THR A 99 4.28 -0.51 0.41
N GLN A 100 3.88 -1.76 0.71
CA GLN A 100 2.50 -2.18 1.02
C GLN A 100 1.45 -1.76 -0.03
N LEU A 101 1.86 -1.57 -1.28
CA LEU A 101 1.00 -1.17 -2.41
C LEU A 101 0.06 -2.29 -2.84
N ASP A 102 0.39 -3.54 -2.53
CA ASP A 102 -0.37 -4.71 -2.99
C ASP A 102 -1.51 -5.13 -2.06
N TYR A 103 -1.98 -4.20 -1.23
CA TYR A 103 -3.12 -4.47 -0.37
C TYR A 103 -4.42 -4.39 -1.17
N GLN A 104 -4.73 -5.50 -1.85
CA GLN A 104 -6.02 -5.87 -2.43
C GLN A 104 -6.97 -4.70 -2.78
N SER A 105 -6.80 -4.19 -3.99
CA SER A 105 -7.92 -3.72 -4.78
C SER A 105 -8.03 -4.65 -5.99
N GLN A 106 -9.07 -5.49 -6.01
CA GLN A 106 -9.47 -6.22 -7.23
C GLN A 106 -9.97 -5.29 -8.34
N ALA A 107 -9.86 -3.96 -8.19
CA ALA A 107 -10.07 -3.06 -9.29
C ALA A 107 -8.86 -3.20 -10.23
N SER A 108 -9.05 -3.98 -11.29
CA SER A 108 -8.28 -3.81 -12.52
C SER A 108 -8.20 -2.30 -12.79
N PRO A 109 -7.01 -1.73 -13.07
CA PRO A 109 -6.84 -0.31 -13.39
C PRO A 109 -7.40 -0.05 -14.80
N GLU A 110 -8.65 -0.44 -15.04
CA GLU A 110 -9.40 0.05 -16.17
C GLU A 110 -9.62 1.55 -15.92
N PRO A 111 -9.26 2.42 -16.87
CA PRO A 111 -9.38 3.87 -16.70
C PRO A 111 -10.77 4.32 -16.23
N LEU A 112 -11.82 3.57 -16.59
CA LEU A 112 -13.18 3.85 -16.17
C LEU A 112 -13.42 3.57 -14.68
N ASN A 113 -12.86 2.49 -14.13
CA ASN A 113 -12.97 2.20 -12.70
C ASN A 113 -12.19 3.22 -11.88
N THR A 114 -10.98 3.58 -12.33
CA THR A 114 -10.20 4.65 -11.70
C THR A 114 -10.96 5.99 -11.73
N LEU A 115 -11.60 6.33 -12.85
CA LEU A 115 -12.42 7.54 -12.93
C LEU A 115 -13.61 7.48 -11.97
N ILE A 116 -14.34 6.36 -11.93
CA ILE A 116 -15.47 6.17 -11.00
C ILE A 116 -15.03 6.32 -9.55
N ASP A 117 -13.87 5.77 -9.19
CA ASP A 117 -13.35 5.85 -7.82
C ASP A 117 -12.93 7.28 -7.46
N VAL A 118 -12.28 8.00 -8.38
CA VAL A 118 -11.95 9.43 -8.21
C VAL A 118 -13.22 10.27 -8.10
N GLU A 119 -14.24 10.01 -8.92
CA GLU A 119 -15.53 10.74 -8.87
C GLU A 119 -16.27 10.47 -7.56
N LYS A 120 -16.26 9.22 -7.07
CA LYS A 120 -16.84 8.87 -5.76
C LYS A 120 -16.12 9.57 -4.62
N GLU A 121 -14.79 9.49 -4.61
CA GLU A 121 -13.96 10.16 -3.60
C GLU A 121 -14.22 11.67 -3.59
N GLN A 122 -14.35 12.27 -4.78
CA GLN A 122 -14.68 13.69 -4.90
C GLN A 122 -16.09 14.00 -4.38
N ALA A 123 -17.09 13.18 -4.69
CA ALA A 123 -18.46 13.37 -4.20
C ALA A 123 -18.54 13.21 -2.67
N ASP A 124 -17.82 12.23 -2.11
CA ASP A 124 -17.74 12.02 -0.67
C ASP A 124 -17.07 13.21 0.04
N ARG A 125 -16.00 13.77 -0.55
CA ARG A 125 -15.36 15.01 -0.07
C ARG A 125 -16.31 16.19 -0.06
N GLU A 126 -17.05 16.40 -1.14
CA GLU A 126 -18.01 17.50 -1.26
C GLU A 126 -19.15 17.38 -0.24
N ALA A 127 -19.63 16.15 0.01
CA ALA A 127 -20.63 15.89 1.04
C ALA A 127 -20.08 16.19 2.44
N MET A 128 -18.88 15.72 2.77
CA MET A 128 -18.22 16.01 4.05
C MET A 128 -17.98 17.51 4.24
N GLU A 129 -17.56 18.22 3.21
CA GLU A 129 -17.35 19.67 3.28
C GLU A 129 -18.67 20.43 3.49
N ALA A 130 -19.76 19.99 2.84
CA ALA A 130 -21.08 20.57 3.03
C ALA A 130 -21.59 20.39 4.47
N ASP A 131 -21.39 19.19 5.05
CA ASP A 131 -21.74 18.92 6.44
C ASP A 131 -20.88 19.70 7.43
N ALA A 132 -19.56 19.78 7.20
CA ALA A 132 -18.69 20.62 8.01
C ALA A 132 -19.12 22.09 7.97
N LYS A 133 -19.45 22.64 6.79
CA LYS A 133 -19.99 24.00 6.63
C LYS A 133 -21.31 24.19 7.37
N ARG A 134 -22.16 23.16 7.43
CA ARG A 134 -23.41 23.19 8.22
C ARG A 134 -23.12 23.30 9.72
N VAL A 135 -22.19 22.50 10.23
CA VAL A 135 -21.80 22.51 11.65
C VAL A 135 -21.10 23.82 12.05
N MET A 136 -20.16 24.30 11.21
CA MET A 136 -19.40 25.53 11.45
C MET A 136 -20.25 26.82 11.51
N ARG A 137 -21.53 26.77 11.08
CA ARG A 137 -22.47 27.90 11.26
C ARG A 137 -22.92 28.07 12.72
N LYS A 138 -22.75 27.04 13.55
CA LYS A 138 -23.05 27.09 14.98
C LYS A 138 -21.80 27.46 15.77
N SER A 139 -21.98 28.11 16.91
CA SER A 139 -20.90 28.30 17.87
C SER A 139 -20.38 26.95 18.37
N PRO A 140 -19.06 26.75 18.55
CA PRO A 140 -18.49 25.48 18.99
C PRO A 140 -19.08 24.92 20.30
N GLU A 141 -19.53 25.80 21.20
CA GLU A 141 -20.15 25.44 22.47
C GLU A 141 -21.54 24.79 22.30
N LEU A 142 -22.13 24.88 21.10
CA LEU A 142 -23.46 24.37 20.77
C LEU A 142 -23.40 23.10 19.91
N TRP A 143 -22.21 22.59 19.60
CA TRP A 143 -22.06 21.37 18.81
C TRP A 143 -22.49 20.16 19.61
N THR A 144 -23.26 19.26 18.98
CA THR A 144 -23.58 17.97 19.60
C THR A 144 -22.37 17.04 19.56
N PRO A 145 -22.31 15.97 20.38
CA PRO A 145 -21.24 14.99 20.31
C PRO A 145 -21.04 14.38 18.92
N GLU A 146 -22.13 14.19 18.16
CA GLU A 146 -22.09 13.73 16.77
C GLU A 146 -21.41 14.76 15.86
N GLU A 147 -21.78 16.03 15.98
CA GLU A 147 -21.19 17.13 15.20
C GLU A 147 -19.71 17.34 15.55
N VAL A 148 -19.32 17.11 16.80
CA VAL A 148 -17.90 17.11 17.20
C VAL A 148 -17.14 15.98 16.51
N ASN A 149 -17.71 14.77 16.44
CA ASN A 149 -17.09 13.66 15.72
C ASN A 149 -17.00 13.95 14.23
N GLU A 150 -18.06 14.49 13.60
CA GLU A 150 -18.05 14.93 12.19
C GLU A 150 -16.89 15.90 11.93
N MET A 151 -16.73 16.92 12.78
CA MET A 151 -15.65 17.90 12.64
C MET A 151 -14.25 17.33 12.89
N GLN A 152 -14.11 16.33 13.78
CA GLN A 152 -12.85 15.62 13.97
C GLN A 152 -12.45 14.80 12.74
N TRP A 153 -13.42 14.12 12.13
CA TRP A 153 -13.22 13.40 10.86
C TRP A 153 -12.85 14.37 9.75
N TYR A 154 -13.60 15.46 9.60
CA TYR A 154 -13.30 16.49 8.61
C TYR A 154 -11.91 17.11 8.79
N TYR A 155 -11.51 17.41 10.04
CA TYR A 155 -10.17 17.92 10.34
C TYR A 155 -9.06 16.93 9.96
N LYS A 156 -9.28 15.65 10.22
CA LYS A 156 -8.33 14.58 9.84
C LYS A 156 -8.18 14.54 8.32
N GLU A 157 -9.28 14.52 7.59
CA GLU A 157 -9.29 14.46 6.11
C GLU A 157 -8.53 15.66 5.51
N LEU A 158 -8.83 16.87 5.98
CA LEU A 158 -8.15 18.09 5.55
C LEU A 158 -6.64 18.05 5.80
N THR A 159 -6.23 17.44 6.93
CA THR A 159 -4.82 17.29 7.30
C THR A 159 -4.10 16.31 6.37
N GLU A 160 -4.75 15.21 6.01
CA GLU A 160 -4.21 14.22 5.09
C GLU A 160 -4.07 14.78 3.67
N GLU A 161 -5.07 15.52 3.19
CA GLU A 161 -5.06 16.23 1.91
C GLU A 161 -3.94 17.26 1.85
N THR A 162 -3.89 18.18 2.83
CA THR A 162 -2.83 19.20 2.92
C THR A 162 -1.44 18.54 2.98
N GLY A 163 -1.31 17.45 3.75
CA GLY A 163 -0.06 16.69 3.83
C GLY A 163 0.33 16.06 2.50
N SER A 164 -0.64 15.56 1.74
CA SER A 164 -0.43 15.02 0.40
C SER A 164 0.02 16.10 -0.60
N GLU A 165 -0.66 17.24 -0.60
CA GLU A 165 -0.30 18.40 -1.44
C GLU A 165 1.11 18.91 -1.12
N LEU A 166 1.46 19.00 0.16
CA LEU A 166 2.80 19.40 0.60
C LEU A 166 3.88 18.46 0.07
N ARG A 167 3.66 17.15 0.16
CA ARG A 167 4.58 16.13 -0.39
C ARG A 167 4.68 16.26 -1.90
N HIS A 168 3.55 16.41 -2.59
CA HIS A 168 3.53 16.56 -4.05
C HIS A 168 4.27 17.82 -4.50
N ARG A 169 4.04 18.96 -3.84
CA ARG A 169 4.74 20.22 -4.10
C ARG A 169 6.25 20.07 -3.88
N SER A 170 6.66 19.39 -2.81
CA SER A 170 8.08 19.11 -2.53
C SER A 170 8.73 18.27 -3.63
N THR A 171 8.02 17.26 -4.15
CA THR A 171 8.49 16.45 -5.28
C THR A 171 8.67 17.29 -6.55
N ILE A 172 7.69 18.14 -6.87
CA ILE A 172 7.80 19.07 -8.02
C ILE A 172 8.97 20.02 -7.83
N TYR A 173 9.13 20.61 -6.64
CA TYR A 173 10.22 21.51 -6.32
C TYR A 173 11.59 20.82 -6.50
N SER A 174 11.75 19.61 -5.99
CA SER A 174 12.98 18.82 -6.13
C SER A 174 13.29 18.50 -7.59
N ALA A 175 12.27 18.17 -8.39
CA ALA A 175 12.42 17.95 -9.83
C ALA A 175 12.81 19.24 -10.58
N LEU A 176 12.22 20.37 -10.21
CA LEU A 176 12.58 21.67 -10.78
C LEU A 176 14.00 22.08 -10.40
N GLU A 177 14.41 21.88 -9.16
CA GLU A 177 15.80 22.12 -8.71
C GLU A 177 16.79 21.28 -9.52
N HIS A 178 16.47 20.00 -9.73
CA HIS A 178 17.31 19.08 -10.51
C HIS A 178 17.47 19.50 -11.98
N VAL A 179 16.41 20.02 -12.60
CA VAL A 179 16.39 20.39 -14.03
C VAL A 179 16.90 21.81 -14.27
N SER A 180 16.57 22.76 -13.40
CA SER A 180 16.84 24.19 -13.61
C SER A 180 18.09 24.70 -12.90
N GLY A 181 18.59 24.00 -11.88
CA GLY A 181 19.75 24.42 -11.08
C GLY A 181 19.54 25.73 -10.30
N VAL A 182 18.31 26.27 -10.27
CA VAL A 182 17.96 27.51 -9.57
C VAL A 182 16.83 27.23 -8.58
N VAL A 183 17.09 27.57 -7.33
CA VAL A 183 16.13 27.58 -6.22
C VAL A 183 15.26 28.83 -6.36
N ILE A 184 13.93 28.67 -6.48
CA ILE A 184 12.94 29.76 -6.39
C ILE A 184 12.51 29.92 -4.93
#